data_AF-A0A318EV18-F1
#
_entry.id   AF-A0A318EV18-F1
#
_cell.length_a   1.000
_cell.length_b   1.000
_cell.length_c   1.000
_cell.angle_alpha   90.00
_cell.angle_beta   90.00
_cell.angle_gamma   90.00
#
_symmetry.space_group_name_H-M   'P 1'
#
loop_
_entity.id
_entity.type
_entity.pdbx_description
1 polymer ?
#
loop_
_entity_poly.entity_id
_entity_poly.type
_entity_poly.pdbx_seq_one_letter_code
_entity_poly.pdbx_strand_id
1 'polypeptide(L)'
;MLRYKNIRYTQDFINKTIMSELINYYLTYIFEKVIKGEKEKRMILQTTNLCKFFESENNVIKAVNNVNLNIEQKEFISIVGTSGSGKTTFLNVLAGLEEPTAG
;
A
#
# COMPACT_ATOMS: atom_id res chain seq x y z
N MET A 1 64.38 12.66 -20.43
CA MET A 1 63.25 12.04 -21.15
C MET A 1 62.42 11.22 -20.14
N LEU A 2 61.50 11.85 -19.42
CA LEU A 2 60.68 11.19 -18.37
C LEU A 2 59.26 11.73 -18.39
N ARG A 3 58.45 11.32 -19.36
CA ARG A 3 56.98 11.51 -19.35
C ARG A 3 56.38 10.34 -20.12
N TYR A 4 55.36 9.68 -19.56
CA TYR A 4 54.33 8.83 -20.21
C TYR A 4 53.85 7.61 -19.40
N LYS A 5 54.50 7.20 -18.29
CA LYS A 5 54.00 6.08 -17.47
C LYS A 5 52.90 6.41 -16.45
N ASN A 6 52.59 7.70 -16.21
CA ASN A 6 51.70 8.13 -15.12
C ASN A 6 50.21 8.26 -15.47
N ILE A 7 49.80 8.13 -16.74
CA ILE A 7 48.40 8.38 -17.15
C ILE A 7 47.49 7.16 -16.94
N ARG A 8 48.02 5.94 -17.13
CA ARG A 8 47.24 4.71 -16.86
C ARG A 8 46.98 4.51 -15.37
N TYR A 9 47.97 4.80 -14.53
CA TYR A 9 47.82 4.72 -13.07
C TYR A 9 46.75 5.69 -12.55
N THR A 10 46.68 6.91 -13.09
CA THR A 10 45.64 7.86 -12.70
C THR A 10 44.25 7.44 -13.17
N GLN A 11 44.11 6.86 -14.37
CA GLN A 11 42.83 6.32 -14.85
C GLN A 11 42.37 5.09 -14.06
N ASP A 12 43.27 4.17 -13.72
CA ASP A 12 42.94 3.01 -12.89
C ASP A 12 42.56 3.41 -11.46
N PHE A 13 43.23 4.42 -10.89
CA PHE A 13 42.90 4.97 -9.58
C PHE A 13 41.53 5.68 -9.59
N ILE A 14 41.29 6.54 -10.59
CA ILE A 14 40.01 7.25 -10.77
C ILE A 14 38.87 6.25 -10.98
N ASN A 15 39.04 5.24 -11.84
CA ASN A 15 38.03 4.20 -12.07
C ASN A 15 37.72 3.44 -10.78
N LYS A 16 38.74 3.13 -9.97
CA LYS A 16 38.55 2.42 -8.70
C LYS A 16 37.80 3.27 -7.68
N THR A 17 38.11 4.56 -7.58
CA THR A 17 37.41 5.50 -6.68
C THR A 17 35.96 5.71 -7.10
N ILE A 18 35.72 6.02 -8.39
CA ILE A 18 34.36 6.22 -8.92
C ILE A 18 33.51 4.95 -8.74
N MET A 19 34.09 3.77 -9.00
CA MET A 19 33.39 2.50 -8.77
C MET A 19 33.04 2.30 -7.30
N SER A 20 33.93 2.64 -6.37
CA SER A 20 33.63 2.52 -4.93
C SER A 20 32.54 3.49 -4.47
N GLU A 21 32.48 4.69 -5.02
CA GLU A 21 31.40 5.66 -4.75
C GLU A 21 30.07 5.19 -5.30
N LEU A 22 30.05 4.67 -6.54
CA LEU A 22 28.85 4.08 -7.13
C LEU A 22 28.36 2.89 -6.31
N ILE A 23 29.25 1.99 -5.90
CA ILE A 23 28.90 0.85 -5.04
C ILE A 23 28.33 1.35 -3.71
N ASN A 24 28.95 2.33 -3.06
CA ASN A 24 28.45 2.87 -1.79
C ASN A 24 27.09 3.56 -1.97
N TYR A 25 26.89 4.29 -3.06
CA TYR A 25 25.60 4.91 -3.39
C TYR A 25 24.52 3.85 -3.57
N TYR A 26 24.77 2.81 -4.38
CA TYR A 26 23.80 1.73 -4.60
C TYR A 26 23.56 0.90 -3.35
N LEU A 27 24.59 0.61 -2.56
CA LEU A 27 24.44 -0.06 -1.28
C LEU A 27 23.58 0.78 -0.33
N THR A 28 23.86 2.08 -0.22
CA THR A 28 23.08 2.99 0.63
C THR A 28 21.62 3.04 0.17
N TYR A 29 21.38 3.15 -1.14
CA TYR A 29 20.04 3.12 -1.71
C TYR A 29 19.29 1.80 -1.42
N ILE A 30 19.97 0.66 -1.60
CA ILE A 30 19.40 -0.67 -1.32
C ILE A 30 19.14 -0.82 0.18
N PHE A 31 20.11 -0.48 1.04
CA PHE A 31 19.95 -0.50 2.49
C PHE A 31 18.80 0.39 2.93
N GLU A 32 18.69 1.61 2.41
CA GLU A 32 17.57 2.49 2.72
C GLU A 32 16.24 1.88 2.29
N LYS A 33 16.12 1.28 1.11
CA LYS A 33 14.89 0.59 0.68
C LYS A 33 14.54 -0.62 1.55
N VAL A 34 15.55 -1.41 1.95
CA VAL A 34 15.37 -2.59 2.80
C VAL A 34 14.98 -2.16 4.22
N ILE A 35 15.63 -1.14 4.79
CA ILE A 35 15.37 -0.63 6.14
C ILE A 35 14.05 0.15 6.21
N LYS A 36 13.75 1.02 5.24
CA LYS A 36 12.47 1.73 5.15
C LYS A 36 11.32 0.76 4.84
N GLY A 37 11.64 -0.45 4.38
CA GLY A 37 10.68 -1.49 4.10
C GLY A 37 9.57 -0.95 3.21
N GLU A 38 9.91 -0.56 1.97
CA GLU A 38 8.91 -0.39 0.91
C GLU A 38 8.20 -1.73 0.69
N LYS A 39 7.29 -2.07 1.59
CA LYS A 39 6.43 -3.22 1.47
C LYS A 39 5.47 -2.88 0.35
N GLU A 40 5.42 -3.75 -0.65
CA GLU A 40 4.33 -3.77 -1.60
C GLU A 40 3.02 -3.66 -0.82
N LYS A 41 2.22 -2.64 -1.18
CA LYS A 41 0.93 -2.37 -0.58
C LYS A 41 -0.03 -3.50 -0.96
N ARG A 42 -0.02 -4.55 -0.15
CA ARG A 42 -0.86 -5.72 -0.36
C ARG A 42 -2.28 -5.37 0.08
N MET A 43 -3.21 -5.25 -0.86
CA MET A 43 -4.63 -5.11 -0.56
C MET A 43 -5.15 -6.39 0.13
N ILE A 44 -5.83 -6.23 1.26
CA ILE A 44 -6.37 -7.35 2.06
C ILE A 44 -7.89 -7.37 2.13
N LEU A 45 -8.55 -6.23 1.88
CA LEU A 45 -10.00 -6.14 1.80
C LEU A 45 -10.36 -5.12 0.72
N GLN A 46 -11.37 -5.46 -0.08
CA GLN A 46 -11.91 -4.60 -1.12
C GLN A 46 -13.43 -4.74 -1.17
N THR A 47 -14.12 -3.62 -1.30
CA THR A 47 -15.55 -3.58 -1.63
C THR A 47 -15.77 -2.76 -2.90
N THR A 48 -16.63 -3.25 -3.79
CA THR A 48 -16.97 -2.55 -5.05
C THR A 48 -18.47 -2.35 -5.13
N ASN A 49 -18.93 -1.11 -4.98
CA ASN A 49 -20.35 -0.75 -4.97
C ASN A 49 -21.21 -1.59 -4.01
N LEU A 50 -20.65 -1.93 -2.84
CA LEU A 50 -21.30 -2.80 -1.87
C LEU A 50 -22.62 -2.18 -1.38
N CYS A 51 -23.66 -2.98 -1.42
CA CYS A 51 -25.00 -2.63 -0.97
C CYS A 51 -25.54 -3.65 0.02
N LYS A 52 -26.24 -3.18 1.04
CA LYS A 52 -27.05 -4.00 1.95
C LYS A 52 -28.33 -3.27 2.28
N PHE A 53 -29.42 -3.77 1.72
CA PHE A 53 -30.76 -3.23 1.89
C PHE A 53 -31.61 -4.23 2.66
N PHE A 54 -32.41 -3.71 3.59
CA PHE A 54 -33.42 -4.49 4.31
C PHE A 54 -34.79 -4.08 3.82
N GLU A 55 -35.54 -5.04 3.33
CA GLU A 55 -36.92 -4.85 2.88
C GLU A 55 -37.87 -5.09 4.04
N SER A 56 -38.86 -4.22 4.16
CA SER A 56 -40.01 -4.33 5.05
C SER A 56 -41.26 -4.00 4.24
N GLU A 57 -42.44 -4.41 4.72
CA GLU A 57 -43.70 -4.44 3.95
C GLU A 57 -43.97 -3.18 3.09
N ASN A 58 -43.59 -1.99 3.58
CA ASN A 58 -43.77 -0.72 2.88
C ASN A 58 -42.50 0.12 2.69
N ASN A 59 -41.32 -0.36 3.08
CA ASN A 59 -40.10 0.44 3.08
C ASN A 59 -38.84 -0.37 2.82
N VAL A 60 -37.86 0.27 2.18
CA VAL A 60 -36.51 -0.28 2.00
C VAL A 60 -35.52 0.56 2.79
N ILE A 61 -34.84 -0.06 3.75
CA ILE A 61 -33.78 0.58 4.53
C ILE A 61 -32.45 0.30 3.84
N LYS A 62 -31.79 1.34 3.36
CA LYS A 62 -30.47 1.26 2.72
C LYS A 62 -29.36 1.37 3.76
N ALA A 63 -29.06 0.28 4.47
CA ALA A 63 -28.06 0.27 5.53
C ALA A 63 -26.63 0.45 5.00
N VAL A 64 -26.31 -0.13 3.84
CA VAL A 64 -25.08 0.11 3.09
C VAL A 64 -25.48 0.40 1.64
N ASN A 65 -24.97 1.47 1.03
CA ASN A 65 -25.39 1.90 -0.30
C ASN A 65 -24.19 2.37 -1.12
N ASN A 66 -23.76 1.56 -2.08
CA ASN A 66 -22.63 1.82 -2.98
C ASN A 66 -21.32 2.18 -2.25
N VAL A 67 -20.99 1.45 -1.18
CA VAL A 67 -19.77 1.69 -0.41
C VAL A 67 -18.58 1.02 -1.09
N ASN A 68 -17.57 1.82 -1.40
CA ASN A 68 -16.29 1.39 -1.97
C ASN A 68 -15.19 1.63 -0.93
N LEU A 69 -14.50 0.57 -0.53
CA LEU A 69 -13.44 0.61 0.47
C LEU A 69 -12.32 -0.34 0.07
N ASN A 70 -11.09 0.14 0.11
CA ASN A 70 -9.89 -0.67 -0.03
C ASN A 70 -9.10 -0.57 1.27
N ILE A 71 -8.68 -1.70 1.82
CA ILE A 71 -7.82 -1.78 3.00
C ILE A 71 -6.56 -2.52 2.63
N GLU A 72 -5.42 -1.91 2.91
CA GLU A 72 -4.10 -2.48 2.70
C GLU A 72 -3.57 -3.16 3.97
N GLN A 73 -2.64 -4.09 3.79
CA GLN A 73 -2.00 -4.77 4.90
C GLN A 73 -1.32 -3.77 5.83
N LYS A 74 -1.57 -3.91 7.14
CA LYS A 74 -1.08 -3.06 8.23
C LYS A 74 -1.80 -1.71 8.39
N GLU A 75 -2.87 -1.45 7.65
CA GLU A 75 -3.72 -0.30 7.94
C GLU A 75 -4.55 -0.53 9.20
N PHE A 76 -4.73 0.53 9.98
CA PHE A 76 -5.62 0.56 11.14
C PHE A 76 -6.71 1.59 10.86
N ILE A 77 -7.96 1.11 10.72
CA ILE A 77 -9.09 1.92 10.26
C ILE A 77 -10.18 1.91 11.33
N SER A 78 -10.87 3.04 11.49
CA SER A 78 -12.06 3.18 12.32
C SER A 78 -13.25 3.64 11.50
N ILE A 79 -14.43 3.09 11.78
CA ILE A 79 -15.69 3.49 11.15
C ILE A 79 -16.49 4.31 12.17
N VAL A 80 -16.76 5.57 11.83
CA VAL A 80 -17.47 6.52 12.69
C VAL A 80 -18.76 7.01 12.04
N GLY A 81 -19.74 7.38 12.85
CA GLY A 81 -21.04 7.83 12.39
C GLY A 81 -22.11 7.75 13.47
N THR A 82 -23.23 8.44 13.28
CA THR A 82 -24.36 8.48 14.22
C THR A 82 -25.00 7.09 14.42
N SER A 83 -25.79 6.92 15.49
CA SER A 83 -26.58 5.69 15.66
C SER A 83 -27.49 5.46 14.45
N GLY A 84 -27.60 4.22 14.00
CA GLY A 84 -28.41 3.86 12.82
C GLY A 84 -27.77 4.12 11.45
N SER A 85 -26.56 4.65 11.38
CA SER A 85 -25.88 4.95 10.10
C SER A 85 -25.37 3.73 9.31
N GLY A 86 -25.68 2.50 9.73
CA GLY A 86 -25.29 1.28 9.03
C GLY A 86 -23.91 0.69 9.35
N LYS A 87 -23.18 1.21 10.36
CA LYS A 87 -21.82 0.75 10.70
C LYS A 87 -21.73 -0.74 11.04
N THR A 88 -22.60 -1.20 11.93
CA THR A 88 -22.65 -2.62 12.35
C THR A 88 -23.04 -3.50 11.16
N THR A 89 -24.00 -3.09 10.35
CA THR A 89 -24.36 -3.80 9.12
C THR A 89 -23.18 -3.88 8.16
N PHE A 90 -22.47 -2.78 7.91
CA PHE A 90 -21.29 -2.78 7.05
C PHE A 90 -20.21 -3.72 7.58
N LEU A 91 -19.90 -3.67 8.88
CA LEU A 91 -18.95 -4.59 9.50
C LEU A 91 -19.39 -6.06 9.44
N ASN A 92 -20.68 -6.35 9.61
CA ASN A 92 -21.21 -7.71 9.47
C ASN A 92 -21.03 -8.23 8.04
N VAL A 93 -21.27 -7.40 7.03
CA VAL A 93 -21.05 -7.78 5.62
C VAL A 93 -19.57 -8.01 5.35
N LEU A 94 -18.68 -7.12 5.82
CA LEU A 94 -17.23 -7.31 5.70
C LEU A 94 -16.72 -8.58 6.40
N ALA A 95 -17.34 -8.96 7.51
CA ALA A 95 -17.01 -10.17 8.26
C ALA A 95 -17.62 -11.46 7.67
N GLY A 96 -18.43 -11.36 6.60
CA GLY A 96 -19.15 -12.51 6.03
C GLY A 96 -20.28 -13.04 6.92
N LEU A 97 -20.76 -12.25 7.88
CA LEU A 97 -21.88 -12.59 8.76
C LEU A 97 -23.23 -12.23 8.14
N GLU A 98 -23.23 -11.29 7.19
CA GLU A 98 -24.39 -10.94 6.38
C GLU A 98 -24.01 -10.91 4.90
N GLU A 99 -24.86 -11.50 4.06
CA GLU A 99 -24.71 -11.42 2.60
C GLU A 99 -25.06 -10.01 2.10
N PRO A 100 -24.27 -9.43 1.18
CA PRO A 100 -24.63 -8.18 0.53
C PRO A 100 -25.90 -8.36 -0.33
N THR A 101 -26.64 -7.29 -0.50
CA THR A 101 -27.72 -7.24 -1.50
C THR A 101 -27.14 -7.11 -2.91
N ALA A 102 -25.99 -6.44 -3.06
CA ALA A 102 -25.25 -6.34 -4.31
C ALA A 102 -23.78 -5.91 -4.06
N GLY A 103 -22.93 -6.10 -5.06
CA GLY A 103 -21.52 -5.70 -5.06
C GLY A 103 -20.58 -6.72 -4.43
#